data_AF-A0AAW3PNG9-F1
#
_entry.id   AF-A0AAW3PNG9-F1
#
_cell.length_a   1.000
_cell.length_b   1.000
_cell.length_c   1.000
_cell.angle_alpha   90.00
_cell.angle_beta   90.00
_cell.angle_gamma   90.00
#
_symmetry.space_group_name_H-M   'P 1'
#
loop_
_entity.id
_entity.type
_entity.pdbx_description
1 polymer ?
#
loop_
_entity_poly.entity_id
_entity_poly.type
_entity_poly.pdbx_seq_one_letter_code
_entity_poly.pdbx_strand_id
1 'polypeptide(L)'
;MRVGAQARIRRESVPMKISRDFGIVVRRAALAGKAVDLSAVMREFNIAGCFDESDRLVSLGPFFGGDAADACMRSLERLGQVCFDDCFIVEQTYPGWCEVEAF
;
A
#
# COMPACT_ATOMS: atom_id res chain seq x y z
N MET A 1 -15.82 -44.99 3.89
CA MET A 1 -15.74 -43.75 3.08
C MET A 1 -15.33 -42.62 4.03
N ARG A 2 -14.07 -42.18 4.00
CA ARG A 2 -13.59 -41.03 4.80
C ARG A 2 -13.46 -39.84 3.87
N VAL A 3 -14.33 -38.84 4.03
CA VAL A 3 -14.22 -37.56 3.32
C VAL A 3 -13.14 -36.76 4.04
N GLY A 4 -12.00 -36.57 3.38
CA GLY A 4 -10.92 -35.72 3.87
C GLY A 4 -11.37 -34.26 3.85
N ALA A 5 -11.59 -33.68 5.02
CA ALA A 5 -11.67 -32.25 5.16
C ALA A 5 -10.28 -31.66 4.87
N GLN A 6 -10.10 -31.05 3.70
CA GLN A 6 -8.95 -30.20 3.42
C GLN A 6 -9.02 -29.01 4.37
N ALA A 7 -8.21 -29.05 5.42
CA ALA A 7 -7.88 -27.88 6.20
C ALA A 7 -7.20 -26.88 5.24
N ARG A 8 -7.95 -25.87 4.79
CA ARG A 8 -7.37 -24.67 4.17
C ARG A 8 -6.54 -24.01 5.25
N ILE A 9 -5.23 -24.29 5.27
CA ILE A 9 -4.26 -23.54 6.03
C ILE A 9 -4.42 -22.09 5.56
N ARG A 10 -5.02 -21.24 6.40
CA ARG A 10 -4.98 -19.80 6.16
C ARG A 10 -3.51 -19.44 6.26
N ARG A 11 -2.85 -19.13 5.13
CA ARG A 11 -1.56 -18.46 5.17
C ARG A 11 -1.79 -17.18 5.97
N GLU A 12 -1.12 -17.09 7.11
CA GLU A 12 -1.07 -15.88 7.90
C GLU A 12 -0.49 -14.78 7.00
N SER A 13 -1.25 -13.70 6.79
CA SER A 13 -0.78 -12.57 6.00
C SER A 13 0.44 -12.00 6.74
N VAL A 14 1.56 -11.85 6.05
CA VAL A 14 2.69 -11.11 6.63
C VAL A 14 2.27 -9.64 6.73
N PRO A 15 2.30 -9.02 7.92
CA PRO A 15 1.99 -7.61 8.06
C PRO A 15 2.93 -6.77 7.20
N MET A 16 2.39 -5.69 6.63
CA MET A 16 3.17 -4.67 5.92
C MET A 16 3.24 -3.42 6.78
N LYS A 17 4.45 -2.90 7.02
CA LYS A 17 4.64 -1.63 7.70
C LYS A 17 4.17 -0.48 6.83
N ILE A 18 3.63 0.56 7.46
CA ILE A 18 3.21 1.77 6.78
C ILE A 18 4.21 2.87 7.10
N SER A 19 4.68 3.57 6.06
CA SER A 19 5.57 4.71 6.25
C SER A 19 4.93 5.74 7.20
N ARG A 20 5.73 6.23 8.15
CA ARG A 20 5.38 7.44 8.90
C ARG A 20 5.34 8.65 7.97
N ASP A 21 4.69 9.73 8.40
CA ASP A 21 4.61 11.00 7.69
C ASP A 21 3.97 10.81 6.29
N PHE A 22 2.64 10.69 6.30
CA PHE A 22 1.78 10.57 5.12
C PHE A 22 2.08 9.33 4.24
N GLY A 23 2.13 8.13 4.83
CA GLY A 23 2.28 6.90 4.05
C GLY A 23 1.08 6.65 3.13
N ILE A 24 1.30 6.08 1.95
CA ILE A 24 0.21 5.68 1.05
C ILE A 24 0.18 4.16 0.98
N VAL A 25 -0.98 3.57 1.26
CA VAL A 25 -1.21 2.13 1.10
C VAL A 25 -1.91 1.88 -0.22
N VAL A 26 -1.42 0.92 -1.00
CA VAL A 26 -2.00 0.52 -2.28
C VAL A 26 -2.23 -0.99 -2.32
N ARG A 27 -3.41 -1.42 -2.76
CA ARG A 27 -3.74 -2.83 -2.95
C ARG A 27 -3.17 -3.35 -4.27
N ARG A 28 -2.33 -4.39 -4.21
CA ARG A 28 -1.76 -5.05 -5.40
C ARG A 28 -2.81 -5.60 -6.35
N ALA A 29 -3.92 -6.11 -5.81
CA ALA A 29 -5.03 -6.60 -6.62
C ALA A 29 -5.64 -5.49 -7.50
N ALA A 30 -5.68 -4.25 -7.02
CA ALA A 30 -6.16 -3.11 -7.79
C ALA A 30 -5.19 -2.72 -8.90
N LEU A 31 -3.89 -2.74 -8.61
CA LEU A 31 -2.85 -2.51 -9.62
C LEU A 31 -2.94 -3.52 -10.75
N ALA A 32 -3.03 -4.81 -10.41
CA ALA A 32 -3.15 -5.90 -11.39
C ALA A 32 -4.47 -5.83 -12.17
N GLY A 33 -5.60 -5.64 -11.46
CA GLY A 33 -6.93 -5.60 -12.07
C GLY A 33 -7.15 -4.42 -13.02
N LYS A 34 -6.41 -3.32 -12.83
CA LYS A 34 -6.51 -2.10 -13.64
C LYS A 34 -5.29 -1.88 -14.56
N ALA A 35 -4.38 -2.85 -14.62
CA ALA A 35 -3.12 -2.77 -15.37
C ALA A 35 -2.33 -1.47 -15.08
N VAL A 36 -2.31 -1.05 -13.82
CA VAL A 36 -1.60 0.16 -13.38
C VAL A 36 -0.13 -0.17 -13.16
N ASP A 37 0.73 0.51 -13.90
CA ASP A 37 2.18 0.49 -13.69
C ASP A 37 2.55 1.45 -12.54
N LEU A 38 2.66 0.90 -11.33
CA LEU A 38 3.05 1.67 -10.15
C LEU A 38 4.44 2.31 -10.31
N SER A 39 5.34 1.74 -11.13
CA SER A 39 6.68 2.28 -11.34
C SER A 39 6.66 3.67 -11.98
N ALA A 40 5.61 3.98 -12.76
CA ALA A 40 5.41 5.30 -13.34
C ALA A 40 5.16 6.36 -12.26
N VAL A 41 4.30 6.06 -11.29
CA VAL A 41 4.05 6.94 -10.13
C VAL A 41 5.30 7.04 -9.26
N MET A 42 5.95 5.91 -8.97
CA MET A 42 7.19 5.93 -8.18
C MET A 42 8.26 6.83 -8.82
N ARG A 43 8.39 6.80 -10.15
CA ARG A 43 9.32 7.68 -10.89
C ARG A 43 8.91 9.15 -10.82
N GLU A 44 7.62 9.46 -10.96
CA GLU A 44 7.09 10.83 -10.86
C GLU A 44 7.42 11.49 -9.52
N PHE A 45 7.37 10.71 -8.43
CA PHE A 45 7.64 11.18 -7.06
C PHE A 45 9.06 10.88 -6.58
N ASN A 46 9.97 10.44 -7.46
CA ASN A 46 11.34 10.07 -7.14
C ASN A 46 11.47 9.06 -5.97
N ILE A 47 10.53 8.11 -5.92
CA ILE A 47 10.49 7.01 -4.95
C ILE A 47 11.39 5.90 -5.48
N ALA A 48 12.52 5.68 -4.82
CA ALA A 48 13.51 4.67 -5.23
C ALA A 48 13.01 3.22 -5.03
N GLY A 49 12.12 3.01 -4.06
CA GLY A 49 11.53 1.72 -3.72
C GLY A 49 10.34 1.90 -2.80
N CYS A 50 9.50 0.86 -2.68
CA CYS A 50 8.44 0.82 -1.68
C CYS A 50 9.05 0.98 -0.28
N PHE A 51 8.32 1.63 0.64
CA PHE A 51 8.71 1.68 2.04
C PHE A 51 8.70 0.27 2.65
N ASP A 52 7.63 -0.47 2.37
CA ASP A 52 7.49 -1.88 2.67
C ASP A 52 6.43 -2.49 1.73
N GLU A 53 6.38 -3.81 1.66
CA GLU A 53 5.41 -4.52 0.83
C GLU A 53 5.08 -5.93 1.34
N SER A 54 3.83 -6.36 1.10
CA SER A 54 3.40 -7.74 1.28
C SER A 54 2.90 -8.35 -0.03
N ASP A 55 2.36 -9.57 0.02
CA ASP A 55 1.71 -10.23 -1.11
C ASP A 55 0.46 -9.49 -1.60
N ARG A 56 -0.13 -8.62 -0.76
CA ARG A 56 -1.40 -7.93 -1.03
C ARG A 56 -1.28 -6.42 -1.09
N LEU A 57 -0.33 -5.85 -0.38
CA LEU A 57 -0.22 -4.41 -0.16
C LEU A 57 1.15 -3.88 -0.56
N VAL A 58 1.17 -2.60 -0.90
CA VAL A 58 2.38 -1.79 -1.08
C VAL A 58 2.26 -0.56 -0.20
N SER A 59 3.33 -0.22 0.52
CA SER A 59 3.46 1.05 1.24
C SER A 59 4.40 1.96 0.47
N LEU A 60 3.94 3.16 0.16
CA LEU A 60 4.74 4.25 -0.39
C LEU A 60 4.98 5.32 0.68
N GLY A 61 6.07 6.05 0.53
CA GLY A 61 6.46 7.14 1.41
C GLY A 61 7.86 6.94 1.99
N PRO A 62 8.27 7.80 2.95
CA PRO A 62 7.50 8.90 3.52
C PRO A 62 7.23 10.04 2.52
N PHE A 63 6.13 10.76 2.72
CA PHE A 63 5.84 11.99 2.00
C PHE A 63 5.93 13.16 2.98
N PHE A 64 6.99 13.96 2.86
CA PHE A 64 7.20 15.10 3.75
C PHE A 64 6.25 16.26 3.39
N GLY A 65 5.05 16.24 3.98
CA GLY A 65 4.00 17.23 3.80
C GLY A 65 2.78 16.67 3.06
N GLY A 66 1.59 17.05 3.52
CA GLY A 66 0.31 16.58 2.96
C GLY A 66 0.18 16.86 1.46
N ASP A 67 0.67 18.00 0.98
CA ASP A 67 0.62 18.37 -0.44
C ASP A 67 1.33 17.34 -1.35
N ALA A 68 2.43 16.76 -0.88
CA ALA A 68 3.18 15.75 -1.65
C ALA A 68 2.43 14.42 -1.71
N ALA A 69 1.83 14.00 -0.58
CA ALA A 69 1.01 12.80 -0.52
C ALA A 69 -0.27 12.95 -1.35
N ASP A 70 -0.93 14.11 -1.27
CA ASP A 70 -2.12 14.44 -2.06
C ASP A 70 -1.80 14.46 -3.56
N ALA A 71 -0.64 15.00 -3.95
CA ALA A 71 -0.19 14.96 -5.34
C ALA A 71 0.02 13.51 -5.82
N CYS A 72 0.60 12.65 -4.98
CA CYS A 72 0.75 11.23 -5.29
C CYS A 72 -0.60 10.51 -5.41
N MET A 73 -1.55 10.77 -4.50
CA MET A 73 -2.91 10.24 -4.60
C MET A 73 -3.59 10.68 -5.89
N ARG A 74 -3.51 11.97 -6.26
CA ARG A 74 -4.06 12.45 -7.54
C ARG A 74 -3.42 11.75 -8.74
N SER A 75 -2.14 11.39 -8.67
CA SER A 75 -1.50 10.60 -9.72
C SER A 75 -2.07 9.18 -9.80
N LEU A 76 -2.23 8.51 -8.66
CA LEU A 76 -2.87 7.18 -8.58
C LEU A 76 -4.32 7.21 -9.08
N GLU A 77 -5.09 8.24 -8.73
CA GLU A 77 -6.47 8.44 -9.19
C GLU A 77 -6.55 8.65 -10.70
N ARG A 78 -5.61 9.41 -11.31
CA ARG A 78 -5.52 9.54 -12.77
C ARG A 78 -5.24 8.22 -13.48
N LEU A 79 -4.61 7.27 -12.80
CA LEU A 79 -4.40 5.89 -13.27
C LEU A 79 -5.60 4.98 -12.96
N GLY A 80 -6.68 5.53 -12.43
CA GLY A 80 -7.93 4.83 -12.17
C GLY A 80 -7.99 4.12 -10.82
N GLN A 81 -7.03 4.34 -9.91
CA GLN A 81 -7.16 3.89 -8.51
C GLN A 81 -8.29 4.67 -7.83
N VAL A 82 -9.06 4.00 -6.98
CA VAL A 82 -10.17 4.58 -6.22
C VAL A 82 -9.76 4.67 -4.76
N CYS A 83 -9.94 5.87 -4.17
CA CYS A 83 -9.65 6.10 -2.77
C CYS A 83 -10.47 5.15 -1.87
N PHE A 84 -9.84 4.63 -0.82
CA PHE A 84 -10.32 3.59 0.12
C PHE A 84 -10.57 2.19 -0.47
N ASP A 85 -10.98 2.06 -1.73
CA ASP A 85 -11.16 0.75 -2.37
C ASP A 85 -9.84 0.12 -2.84
N ASP A 86 -8.92 0.96 -3.30
CA ASP A 86 -7.65 0.55 -3.90
C ASP A 86 -6.43 1.16 -3.21
N CYS A 87 -6.52 2.43 -2.81
CA CYS A 87 -5.45 3.11 -2.10
C CYS A 87 -5.95 4.18 -1.14
N PHE A 88 -5.16 4.53 -0.14
CA PHE A 88 -5.48 5.62 0.79
C PHE A 88 -4.22 6.20 1.44
N ILE A 89 -4.31 7.46 1.86
CA ILE A 89 -3.28 8.13 2.68
C ILE A 89 -3.47 7.76 4.13
N VAL A 90 -2.36 7.56 4.82
CA VAL A 90 -2.25 7.31 6.23
C VAL A 90 -1.50 8.47 6.87
N GLU A 91 -2.28 9.41 7.43
CA GLU A 91 -1.75 10.55 8.16
C GLU A 91 -1.50 10.17 9.62
N GLN A 92 -0.24 10.07 10.01
CA GLN A 92 0.13 9.61 11.34
C GLN A 92 1.36 10.32 11.88
N THR A 93 1.26 10.74 13.15
CA THR A 93 2.37 11.30 13.92
C THR A 93 2.51 10.51 15.22
N TYR A 94 3.59 9.75 15.36
CA TYR A 94 3.88 8.94 16.53
C TYR A 94 5.40 8.86 16.81
N PRO A 95 5.82 8.50 18.03
CA PRO A 95 7.24 8.43 18.39
C PRO A 95 8.04 7.43 17.55
N GLY A 96 9.36 7.67 17.45
CA GLY A 96 10.36 6.85 16.75
C GLY A 96 10.26 5.33 16.95
N TRP A 97 9.81 4.92 18.14
CA TRP A 97 9.79 3.54 18.63
C TRP A 97 8.43 2.84 18.48
N CYS A 98 7.45 3.48 17.85
CA CYS A 98 6.20 2.84 17.45
C CYS A 98 6.20 2.54 15.95
N GLU A 99 5.34 1.62 15.53
CA GLU A 99 5.11 1.24 14.13
C GLU A 99 3.61 1.03 13.89
N VAL A 100 3.17 1.18 12.64
CA VAL A 100 1.81 0.85 12.21
C VAL A 100 1.87 -0.11 11.03
N GLU A 101 1.01 -1.12 11.06
CA GLU A 101 1.00 -2.23 10.10
C GLU A 101 -0.40 -2.45 9.50
N ALA A 102 -0.45 -3.01 8.29
CA ALA A 102 -1.65 -3.42 7.57
C ALA A 102 -1.56 -4.88 7.08
N PHE A 103 -2.71 -5.52 6.85
CA PHE A 103 -2.87 -6.97 6.59
C PHE A 103 -3.74 -7.31 5.37
#